data_AF-A0A4P7P9X2-F1
#
_entry.id   AF-A0A4P7P9X2-F1
#
_cell.length_a   1.000
_cell.length_b   1.000
_cell.length_c   1.000
_cell.angle_alpha   90.00
_cell.angle_beta   90.00
_cell.angle_gamma   90.00
#
_symmetry.space_group_name_H-M   'P 1'
#
loop_
_entity.id
_entity.type
_entity.pdbx_description
1 polymer ?
#
loop_
_entity_poly.entity_id
_entity_poly.type
_entity_poly.pdbx_seq_one_letter_code
_entity_poly.pdbx_strand_id
1 'polypeptide(L)'
;MAILNILEFPDPRLRTIAKPVAVVDDEVRQLVDDMFETMYEAPGIGLAATQVNVHKRIVVMDLSEDRSEPRVFINPEFETLTDEMGQYQEGCLSVPGFYENVDRPQKVKIKALDRDGQPYELIAEGLLAVCIQHECDHLNGKLFVDYLSTLKRDRIKKKLEKLHRQNA
;
A
#
# COMPACT_ATOMS: atom_id res chain seq x y z
N MET A 1 -16.58 -12.29 -4.93
CA MET A 1 -15.61 -11.31 -4.42
C MET A 1 -16.34 -10.00 -4.17
N ALA A 2 -15.92 -9.26 -3.15
CA ALA A 2 -16.56 -8.02 -2.71
C ALA A 2 -15.63 -6.82 -2.91
N ILE A 3 -16.19 -5.67 -3.28
CA ILE A 3 -15.47 -4.39 -3.27
C ILE A 3 -15.48 -3.85 -1.84
N LEU A 4 -14.29 -3.68 -1.27
CA LEU A 4 -14.09 -3.18 0.08
C LEU A 4 -13.95 -1.66 0.06
N ASN A 5 -14.47 -0.99 1.10
CA ASN A 5 -14.32 0.45 1.21
C ASN A 5 -12.88 0.83 1.58
N ILE A 6 -12.23 1.62 0.73
CA ILE A 6 -10.90 2.19 1.00
C ILE A 6 -11.05 3.37 1.96
N LEU A 7 -10.30 3.35 3.05
CA LEU A 7 -10.17 4.45 3.99
C LEU A 7 -9.36 5.59 3.37
N GLU A 8 -9.77 6.82 3.63
CA GLU A 8 -9.08 8.02 3.14
C GLU A 8 -8.47 8.84 4.27
N PHE A 9 -7.31 9.46 4.00
CA PHE A 9 -6.68 10.40 4.91
C PHE A 9 -7.61 11.62 5.15
N PRO A 10 -7.83 12.07 6.40
CA PRO A 10 -7.06 11.76 7.61
C PRO A 10 -7.68 10.74 8.58
N ASP A 11 -8.36 9.70 8.09
CA ASP A 11 -8.93 8.65 8.95
C ASP A 11 -7.86 8.05 9.90
N PRO A 12 -8.08 8.05 11.22
CA PRO A 12 -7.08 7.58 12.19
C PRO A 12 -6.79 6.08 12.07
N ARG A 13 -7.69 5.29 11.49
CA ARG A 13 -7.50 3.84 11.30
C ARG A 13 -6.38 3.51 10.32
N LEU A 14 -6.04 4.44 9.41
CA LEU A 14 -4.85 4.35 8.55
C LEU A 14 -3.54 4.42 9.34
N ARG A 15 -3.58 4.77 10.64
CA ARG A 15 -2.41 4.82 11.53
C ARG A 15 -2.22 3.55 12.35
N THR A 16 -3.14 2.59 12.24
CA THR A 16 -3.06 1.33 12.99
C THR A 16 -1.96 0.44 12.40
N ILE A 17 -1.03 -0.01 13.25
CA ILE A 17 0.01 -0.96 12.85
C ILE A 17 -0.62 -2.33 12.65
N ALA A 18 -0.42 -2.89 11.44
CA ALA A 18 -0.94 -4.18 11.06
C ALA A 18 -0.21 -5.32 11.77
N LYS A 19 -0.96 -6.33 12.20
CA LYS A 19 -0.42 -7.52 12.87
C LYS A 19 0.03 -8.57 11.87
N PRO A 20 1.09 -9.35 12.16
CA PRO A 20 1.49 -10.47 11.32
C PRO A 20 0.35 -11.49 11.15
N VAL A 21 0.28 -12.09 9.97
CA VAL A 21 -0.58 -13.23 9.64
C VAL A 21 0.13 -14.50 10.12
N ALA A 22 -0.48 -15.23 11.05
CA ALA A 22 0.10 -16.46 11.60
C ALA A 22 -0.04 -17.66 10.66
N VAL A 23 -1.18 -17.76 9.97
CA VAL A 23 -1.52 -18.84 9.04
C VAL A 23 -2.24 -18.25 7.83
N VAL A 24 -1.87 -18.71 6.63
CA VAL A 24 -2.55 -18.36 5.37
C VAL A 24 -3.65 -19.38 5.11
N ASP A 25 -4.80 -19.13 5.71
CA ASP A 25 -6.02 -19.94 5.57
C ASP A 25 -6.94 -19.40 4.46
N ASP A 26 -8.12 -19.98 4.32
CA ASP A 26 -9.09 -19.57 3.30
C ASP A 26 -9.65 -18.17 3.56
N GLU A 27 -9.70 -17.70 4.81
CA GLU A 27 -10.11 -16.32 5.11
C GLU A 27 -9.08 -15.32 4.61
N VAL A 28 -7.79 -15.63 4.77
CA VAL A 28 -6.69 -14.80 4.23
C VAL A 28 -6.71 -14.81 2.71
N ARG A 29 -6.91 -15.97 2.06
CA ARG A 29 -7.02 -16.05 0.60
C ARG A 29 -8.22 -15.29 0.06
N GLN A 30 -9.37 -15.36 0.73
CA GLN A 30 -10.56 -14.59 0.36
C GLN A 30 -10.34 -13.09 0.51
N LEU A 31 -9.64 -12.66 1.57
CA LEU A 31 -9.28 -11.24 1.74
C LEU A 31 -8.34 -10.76 0.63
N VAL A 32 -7.34 -11.55 0.24
CA VAL A 32 -6.45 -11.24 -0.89
C VAL A 32 -7.26 -11.04 -2.17
N ASP A 33 -8.23 -11.90 -2.43
CA ASP A 33 -9.14 -11.81 -3.58
C ASP A 33 -9.98 -10.53 -3.57
N ASP A 34 -10.63 -10.23 -2.44
CA ASP A 34 -11.42 -9.00 -2.30
C ASP A 34 -10.54 -7.74 -2.39
N MET A 35 -9.29 -7.80 -1.90
CA MET A 35 -8.31 -6.72 -2.05
C MET A 35 -7.91 -6.50 -3.51
N PHE A 36 -7.67 -7.55 -4.30
CA PHE A 36 -7.40 -7.40 -5.73
C PHE A 36 -8.60 -6.80 -6.47
N GLU A 37 -9.81 -7.31 -6.23
CA GLU A 37 -11.03 -6.78 -6.83
C GLU A 37 -11.18 -5.27 -6.52
N THR A 38 -10.97 -4.90 -5.25
CA THR A 38 -10.99 -3.51 -4.79
C THR A 38 -9.91 -2.65 -5.45
N MET A 39 -8.68 -3.14 -5.54
CA MET A 39 -7.55 -2.44 -6.16
C MET A 39 -7.81 -2.17 -7.65
N TYR A 40 -8.35 -3.16 -8.36
CA TYR A 40 -8.67 -3.06 -9.77
C TYR A 40 -9.89 -2.18 -10.09
N GLU A 41 -10.88 -2.13 -9.20
CA GLU A 41 -12.01 -1.21 -9.33
C GLU A 41 -11.59 0.24 -9.09
N ALA A 42 -10.66 0.48 -8.14
CA ALA A 42 -10.12 1.79 -7.78
C ALA A 42 -8.94 2.28 -8.68
N PRO A 43 -8.84 1.77 -9.92
CA PRO A 43 -7.61 1.57 -10.71
C PRO A 43 -6.25 1.84 -10.02
N GLY A 44 -5.97 1.16 -8.91
CA GLY A 44 -4.66 1.19 -8.25
C GLY A 44 -3.71 0.10 -8.75
N ILE A 45 -2.42 0.28 -8.46
CA ILE A 45 -1.37 -0.72 -8.72
C ILE A 45 -0.89 -1.46 -7.46
N GLY A 46 -1.32 -1.00 -6.28
CA GLY A 46 -0.99 -1.57 -4.98
C GLY A 46 -2.10 -1.27 -3.97
N LEU A 47 -2.32 -2.20 -3.03
CA LEU A 47 -3.26 -2.04 -1.92
C LEU A 47 -2.80 -2.83 -0.69
N ALA A 48 -2.66 -2.15 0.45
CA ALA A 48 -2.42 -2.76 1.75
C ALA A 48 -3.73 -3.00 2.51
N ALA A 49 -3.81 -4.10 3.25
CA ALA A 49 -5.03 -4.46 4.00
C ALA A 49 -5.47 -3.38 5.01
N THR A 50 -4.53 -2.61 5.56
CA THR A 50 -4.81 -1.45 6.41
C THR A 50 -5.76 -0.46 5.74
N GLN A 51 -5.64 -0.26 4.42
CA GLN A 51 -6.47 0.68 3.66
C GLN A 51 -7.92 0.23 3.57
N VAL A 52 -8.21 -1.07 3.63
CA VAL A 52 -9.57 -1.63 3.67
C VAL A 52 -10.02 -1.95 5.10
N ASN A 53 -9.40 -1.29 6.09
CA ASN A 53 -9.70 -1.43 7.51
C ASN A 53 -9.47 -2.86 8.08
N VAL A 54 -8.56 -3.63 7.47
CA VAL A 54 -8.12 -4.93 7.97
C VAL A 54 -6.65 -4.85 8.38
N HIS A 55 -6.39 -4.78 9.67
CA HIS A 55 -5.03 -4.56 10.20
C HIS A 55 -4.20 -5.86 10.29
N LYS A 56 -4.08 -6.56 9.16
CA LYS A 56 -3.20 -7.72 8.94
C LYS A 56 -2.10 -7.32 7.95
N ARG A 57 -0.89 -7.88 8.08
CA ARG A 57 0.24 -7.59 7.18
C ARG A 57 0.06 -8.30 5.83
N ILE A 58 -0.79 -7.75 4.98
CA ILE A 58 -1.10 -8.28 3.65
C ILE A 58 -1.09 -7.13 2.66
N VAL A 59 -0.42 -7.34 1.52
CA VAL A 59 -0.34 -6.41 0.40
C VAL A 59 -0.65 -7.18 -0.88
N VAL A 60 -1.45 -6.57 -1.74
CA VAL A 60 -1.63 -7.01 -3.13
C VAL A 60 -1.09 -5.94 -4.08
N MET A 61 -0.60 -6.36 -5.23
CA MET A 61 0.01 -5.46 -6.21
C MET A 61 -0.14 -6.03 -7.61
N ASP A 62 -0.35 -5.17 -8.60
CA ASP A 62 -0.21 -5.50 -10.01
C ASP A 62 0.29 -4.26 -10.74
N LEU A 63 1.47 -4.37 -11.33
CA LEU A 63 2.14 -3.27 -12.02
C LEU A 63 1.91 -3.30 -13.53
N SER A 64 1.24 -4.35 -14.03
CA SER A 64 0.92 -4.49 -15.45
C SER A 64 -0.27 -3.61 -15.82
N GLU A 65 -0.27 -3.09 -17.05
CA GLU A 65 -1.39 -2.29 -17.55
C GLU A 65 -2.65 -3.14 -17.81
N ASP A 66 -2.47 -4.42 -18.09
CA ASP A 66 -3.52 -5.37 -18.49
C ASP A 66 -3.98 -6.29 -17.34
N ARG A 67 -3.52 -6.05 -16.10
CA ARG A 67 -3.88 -6.81 -14.89
C ARG A 67 -3.51 -8.30 -14.96
N SER A 68 -2.38 -8.59 -15.61
CA SER A 68 -1.86 -9.94 -15.86
C SER A 68 -0.74 -10.35 -14.90
N GLU A 69 -0.25 -9.45 -14.06
CA GLU A 69 0.87 -9.70 -13.13
C GLU A 69 0.49 -9.51 -11.64
N PRO A 70 -0.53 -10.22 -11.12
CA PRO A 70 -0.90 -10.13 -9.71
C PRO A 70 0.22 -10.68 -8.82
N ARG A 71 0.56 -9.92 -7.78
CA ARG A 71 1.57 -10.24 -6.76
C ARG A 71 0.97 -10.11 -5.37
N VAL A 72 1.26 -11.08 -4.52
CA VAL A 72 0.75 -11.14 -3.14
C VAL A 72 1.92 -11.17 -2.18
N PHE A 73 1.94 -10.25 -1.21
CA PHE A 73 2.95 -10.19 -0.18
C PHE A 73 2.29 -10.26 1.19
N ILE A 74 2.43 -11.40 1.85
CA ILE A 74 1.96 -11.61 3.23
C ILE A 74 3.16 -11.52 4.17
N ASN A 75 3.00 -10.81 5.29
CA ASN A 75 4.07 -10.46 6.20
C ASN A 75 5.32 -9.86 5.51
N PRO A 76 5.18 -8.91 4.56
CA PRO A 76 6.33 -8.38 3.87
C PRO A 76 7.27 -7.64 4.82
N GLU A 77 8.55 -7.86 4.58
CA GLU A 77 9.69 -7.11 5.10
C GLU A 77 10.61 -6.77 3.94
N PHE A 78 11.29 -5.63 4.01
CA PHE A 78 12.28 -5.26 3.01
C PHE A 78 13.57 -4.73 3.65
N GLU A 79 14.68 -4.97 2.98
CA GLU A 79 16.02 -4.47 3.32
C GLU A 79 16.54 -3.63 2.16
N THR A 80 17.11 -2.46 2.44
CA THR A 80 17.74 -1.62 1.41
C THR A 80 19.06 -2.23 0.95
N LEU A 81 19.22 -2.39 -0.37
CA LEU A 81 20.46 -2.92 -0.96
C LEU A 81 21.41 -1.83 -1.48
N THR A 82 21.00 -0.56 -1.39
CA THR A 82 21.74 0.61 -1.82
C THR A 82 21.37 1.82 -0.97
N ASP A 83 22.30 2.75 -0.82
CA ASP A 83 22.05 4.09 -0.25
C ASP A 83 21.54 5.09 -1.30
N GLU A 84 21.52 4.69 -2.58
CA GLU A 84 21.02 5.52 -3.67
C GLU A 84 19.51 5.71 -3.55
N MET A 85 19.10 6.98 -3.51
CA MET A 85 17.70 7.39 -3.43
C MET A 85 17.16 7.69 -4.83
N GLY A 86 15.94 7.27 -5.11
CA GLY A 86 15.17 7.59 -6.31
C GLY A 86 13.97 8.43 -5.94
N GLN A 87 13.81 9.54 -6.64
CA GLN A 87 12.60 10.35 -6.55
C GLN A 87 11.52 9.77 -7.44
N TYR A 88 10.34 9.55 -6.87
CA TYR A 88 9.17 9.11 -7.63
C TYR A 88 7.95 9.94 -7.27
N GLN A 89 7.09 10.22 -8.25
CA GLN A 89 5.83 10.90 -8.01
C GLN A 89 4.78 9.87 -7.57
N GLU A 90 4.54 9.78 -6.27
CA GLU A 90 3.62 8.81 -5.68
C GLU A 90 2.19 9.35 -5.60
N GLY A 91 1.24 8.49 -5.92
CA GLY A 91 -0.17 8.61 -5.52
C GLY A 91 -0.53 7.55 -4.49
N CYS A 92 -1.72 7.65 -3.90
CA CYS A 92 -2.23 6.66 -2.97
C CYS A 92 -3.76 6.61 -3.07
N LEU A 93 -4.33 5.40 -3.10
CA LEU A 93 -5.78 5.22 -3.08
C LEU A 93 -6.44 5.83 -1.83
N SER A 94 -5.71 5.88 -0.71
CA SER A 94 -6.16 6.53 0.54
C SER A 94 -5.90 8.04 0.58
N VAL A 95 -5.34 8.65 -0.46
CA VAL A 95 -5.13 10.11 -0.57
C VAL A 95 -5.51 10.56 -1.99
N PRO A 96 -6.78 10.40 -2.39
CA PRO A 96 -7.19 10.51 -3.78
C PRO A 96 -6.95 11.91 -4.35
N GLY A 97 -6.47 11.96 -5.60
CA GLY A 97 -6.25 13.20 -6.34
C GLY A 97 -4.97 13.97 -5.99
N PHE A 98 -4.08 13.39 -5.19
CA PHE A 98 -2.79 13.98 -4.85
C PHE A 98 -1.62 13.11 -5.31
N TYR A 99 -0.65 13.76 -5.95
CA TYR A 99 0.55 13.15 -6.47
C TYR A 99 1.74 14.01 -6.09
N GLU A 100 2.68 13.49 -5.32
CA GLU A 100 3.83 14.25 -4.81
C GLU A 100 5.11 13.45 -4.87
N ASN A 101 6.24 14.15 -4.98
CA ASN A 101 7.55 13.52 -5.01
C ASN A 101 7.93 13.00 -3.62
N VAL A 102 8.33 11.73 -3.56
CA VAL A 102 8.91 11.07 -2.39
C VAL A 102 10.21 10.40 -2.81
N ASP A 103 11.24 10.55 -1.99
CA ASP A 103 12.53 9.91 -2.21
C ASP A 103 12.58 8.58 -1.45
N ARG A 104 12.87 7.48 -2.17
CA ARG A 104 13.01 6.14 -1.58
C ARG A 104 14.28 5.44 -2.06
N PRO A 105 14.86 4.52 -1.28
CA PRO A 105 15.90 3.61 -1.75
C PRO A 105 15.52 2.95 -3.08
N GLN A 106 16.42 3.02 -4.07
CA GLN A 106 16.14 2.54 -5.44
C GLN A 106 16.06 1.02 -5.57
N LYS A 107 16.70 0.30 -4.63
CA LYS A 107 16.82 -1.15 -4.67
C LYS A 107 16.62 -1.75 -3.29
N VAL A 108 15.70 -2.71 -3.19
CA VAL A 108 15.39 -3.41 -1.95
C VAL A 108 15.33 -4.92 -2.16
N LYS A 109 15.70 -5.68 -1.12
CA LYS A 109 15.44 -7.10 -1.02
C LYS A 109 14.17 -7.31 -0.21
N ILE A 110 13.17 -7.95 -0.81
CA ILE A 110 11.90 -8.24 -0.16
C ILE A 110 11.92 -9.68 0.36
N LYS A 111 11.35 -9.90 1.55
CA LYS A 111 10.96 -11.21 2.07
C LYS A 111 9.48 -11.19 2.38
N ALA A 112 8.75 -12.21 1.96
CA ALA A 112 7.32 -12.34 2.22
C ALA A 112 6.88 -13.80 2.16
N LEU A 113 5.64 -14.06 2.55
CA LEU A 113 4.90 -15.26 2.21
C LEU A 113 4.01 -14.97 1.00
N ASP A 114 3.89 -15.93 0.09
CA ASP A 114 2.99 -15.84 -1.06
C ASP A 114 1.53 -16.15 -0.68
N ARG A 115 0.66 -16.22 -1.69
CA ARG A 115 -0.78 -16.54 -1.54
C ARG A 115 -1.06 -17.88 -0.86
N ASP A 116 -0.13 -18.82 -0.94
CA ASP A 116 -0.23 -20.17 -0.36
C ASP A 116 0.56 -20.29 0.95
N GLY A 117 1.11 -19.18 1.44
CA GLY A 117 1.89 -19.12 2.66
C GLY A 117 3.33 -19.62 2.50
N GLN A 118 3.81 -19.82 1.27
CA GLN A 118 5.19 -20.22 1.04
C GLN A 118 6.13 -19.01 1.12
N PRO A 119 7.26 -19.12 1.86
CA PRO A 119 8.21 -18.02 1.94
C PRO A 119 8.96 -17.86 0.63
N TYR A 120 9.14 -16.60 0.21
CA TYR A 120 9.96 -16.26 -0.95
C TYR A 120 10.70 -14.94 -0.72
N GLU A 121 11.76 -14.75 -1.50
CA GLU A 121 12.54 -13.52 -1.54
C GLU A 121 12.66 -13.04 -2.99
N LEU A 122 12.69 -11.72 -3.19
CA LEU A 122 13.01 -11.14 -4.49
C LEU A 122 13.73 -9.80 -4.35
N ILE A 123 14.48 -9.43 -5.38
CA ILE A 123 15.10 -8.11 -5.47
C ILE A 123 14.20 -7.22 -6.31
N ALA A 124 13.80 -6.10 -5.74
CA ALA A 124 12.96 -5.10 -6.40
C ALA A 124 13.77 -3.84 -6.70
N GLU A 125 13.56 -3.32 -7.91
CA GLU A 125 14.08 -2.06 -8.43
C GLU A 125 12.94 -1.30 -9.12
N GLY A 126 13.15 -0.03 -9.45
CA GLY A 126 12.19 0.79 -10.19
C GLY A 126 10.83 0.88 -9.49
N LEU A 127 9.75 0.75 -10.25
CA LEU A 127 8.38 0.91 -9.73
C LEU A 127 8.05 -0.11 -8.63
N LEU A 128 8.51 -1.36 -8.77
CA LEU A 128 8.28 -2.39 -7.75
C LEU A 128 8.93 -2.04 -6.42
N ALA A 129 10.14 -1.45 -6.44
CA ALA A 129 10.82 -1.00 -5.23
C ALA A 129 10.04 0.15 -4.57
N VAL A 130 9.51 1.10 -5.34
CA VAL A 130 8.69 2.20 -4.81
C VAL A 130 7.40 1.65 -4.18
N CYS A 131 6.66 0.83 -4.92
CA CYS A 131 5.38 0.30 -4.48
C CYS A 131 5.53 -0.56 -3.21
N ILE A 132 6.48 -1.50 -3.13
CA ILE A 132 6.59 -2.35 -1.93
C ILE A 132 6.89 -1.54 -0.66
N GLN A 133 7.72 -0.50 -0.79
CA GLN A 133 8.05 0.39 0.33
C GLN A 133 6.82 1.21 0.76
N HIS A 134 6.06 1.73 -0.21
CA HIS A 134 4.79 2.42 0.03
C HIS A 134 3.78 1.53 0.76
N GLU A 135 3.57 0.30 0.29
CA GLU A 135 2.60 -0.60 0.88
C GLU A 135 3.05 -1.09 2.27
N CYS A 136 4.35 -1.28 2.50
CA CYS A 136 4.87 -1.60 3.83
C CYS A 136 4.73 -0.42 4.81
N ASP A 137 4.83 0.83 4.34
CA ASP A 137 4.51 2.01 5.14
C ASP A 137 3.06 1.98 5.63
N HIS A 138 2.10 1.61 4.77
CA HIS A 138 0.70 1.44 5.17
C HIS A 138 0.52 0.40 6.28
N LEU A 139 1.23 -0.73 6.20
CA LEU A 139 1.20 -1.74 7.26
C LEU A 139 1.79 -1.24 8.59
N ASN A 140 2.62 -0.19 8.54
CA ASN A 140 3.24 0.45 9.69
C ASN A 140 2.52 1.75 10.10
N GLY A 141 1.33 2.02 9.57
CA GLY A 141 0.54 3.20 9.89
C GLY A 141 1.08 4.51 9.32
N LYS A 142 1.97 4.44 8.32
CA LYS A 142 2.57 5.57 7.63
C LYS A 142 1.92 5.78 6.26
N LEU A 143 1.91 7.02 5.81
CA LEU A 143 1.41 7.43 4.50
C LEU A 143 2.49 8.23 3.79
N PHE A 144 2.51 8.23 2.45
CA PHE A 144 3.49 9.02 1.69
C PHE A 144 3.45 10.53 2.04
N VAL A 145 2.28 11.05 2.45
CA VAL A 145 2.13 12.45 2.88
C VAL A 145 2.95 12.80 4.13
N ASP A 146 3.41 11.81 4.90
CA ASP A 146 4.27 12.02 6.07
C ASP A 146 5.72 12.36 5.70
N TYR A 147 6.13 12.07 4.46
CA TYR A 147 7.44 12.45 3.91
C TYR A 147 7.43 13.89 3.37
N LEU A 148 6.26 14.50 3.26
CA LEU A 148 6.10 15.86 2.77
C LEU A 148 6.34 16.88 3.89
N SER A 149 6.59 18.14 3.50
CA SER A 149 6.62 19.24 4.47
C SER A 149 5.27 19.38 5.18
N THR A 150 5.31 19.76 6.46
CA THR A 150 4.10 19.93 7.30
C THR A 150 3.03 20.79 6.62
N LEU A 151 3.43 21.90 5.99
CA LEU A 151 2.52 22.80 5.29
C LEU A 151 1.81 22.12 4.11
N LYS A 152 2.53 21.27 3.36
CA LYS A 152 1.97 20.53 2.22
C LYS A 152 1.02 19.44 2.72
N ARG A 153 1.43 18.66 3.73
CA ARG A 153 0.57 17.65 4.37
C ARG A 153 -0.72 18.24 4.92
N ASP A 154 -0.64 19.36 5.65
CA ASP A 154 -1.82 20.02 6.23
C ASP A 154 -2.75 20.59 5.16
N ARG A 155 -2.20 21.06 4.03
CA ARG A 155 -3.00 21.50 2.88
C ARG A 155 -3.78 20.34 2.26
N ILE A 156 -3.14 19.18 2.08
CA ILE A 156 -3.78 17.96 1.57
C ILE A 156 -4.89 17.53 2.54
N LYS A 157 -4.58 17.46 3.84
CA LYS A 157 -5.55 17.14 4.90
C LYS A 157 -6.81 18.00 4.81
N LYS A 158 -6.65 19.33 4.82
CA LYS A 158 -7.78 20.27 4.76
C LYS A 158 -8.62 20.13 3.50
N LYS A 159 -8.00 19.77 2.36
CA LYS A 159 -8.72 19.54 1.10
C LYS A 159 -9.55 18.26 1.17
N LEU A 160 -8.98 17.15 1.66
CA LEU A 160 -9.71 15.88 1.80
C LEU A 160 -10.84 15.99 2.83
N GLU A 161 -10.59 16.61 3.98
CA GLU A 161 -11.66 16.87 4.98
C GLU A 161 -12.82 17.70 4.41
N LYS A 162 -12.53 18.63 3.47
CA LYS A 162 -13.58 19.39 2.78
C LYS A 162 -14.36 18.50 1.82
N LEU A 163 -13.69 17.65 1.05
CA LEU A 163 -14.32 16.70 0.13
C LEU A 163 -15.21 15.70 0.89
N HIS A 164 -14.72 15.15 2.00
CA HIS A 164 -15.50 14.23 2.85
C HIS A 164 -16.78 14.86 3.38
N ARG A 165 -16.74 16.14 3.80
CA ARG A 165 -17.94 16.87 4.24
C ARG A 165 -18.94 17.16 3.12
N GLN A 166 -18.50 17.19 1.86
CA GLN A 166 -19.36 17.44 0.70
C GLN A 166 -20.04 16.16 0.19
N ASN A 167 -19.41 15.01 0.45
CA ASN A 167 -19.88 13.70 0.01
C ASN A 167 -20.69 12.95 1.09
N ALA A 168 -20.75 13.49 2.31
CA ALA A 168 -21.55 12.99 3.44
C ALA A 168 -22.95 13.61 3.45
#